data_AF-A0A257HPY1-F1
#
_entry.id   AF-A0A257HPY1-F1
#
_cell.length_a   1.000
_cell.length_b   1.000
_cell.length_c   1.000
_cell.angle_alpha   90.00
_cell.angle_beta   90.00
_cell.angle_gamma   90.00
#
_symmetry.space_group_name_H-M   'P 1'
#
loop_
_entity.id
_entity.type
_entity.pdbx_description
1 polymer ?
#
loop_
_entity_poly.entity_id
_entity_poly.type
_entity_poly.pdbx_seq_one_letter_code
_entity_poly.pdbx_strand_id
1 'polypeptide(L)'
;MRGRNPMSGAPETFFAHTYFEARDKFLKAAEAAGAHIETHIMPHAKGPGGRAIAMDCAVLGPKDASAALVVISGTHGPEGYCGSGVQVGLLETGLAQDWAQKLRVVLIHAHNPYGFSWDSRFNEDNIDLNRNYLKSFEAPLPTNPHYDLLAPWAAPAVRDEASLQEAQVKLLAFAGEHGFPALQAALTGGQYNHPKGVYYGGIAPSWSNQTIHKLLAAHCVGLDQVVTIDMHTGLGPFGVGEIITEAAPSSDHYQRQAAIWGDEIRSTKDGSSVSADLSGTMDAALVRALDPSWCACIAIEFGTVDTMSVFLATQAACWLHCYGDPSGPEACQIQADSRAAFYPETDEWKNMVWTRSLDVIGRAAAYLI
;
A
#
# COMPACT_ATOMS: atom_id res chain seq x y z
N MET A 1 21.82 -9.35 -27.36
CA MET A 1 22.02 -9.51 -25.90
C MET A 1 23.14 -8.58 -25.47
N ARG A 2 22.82 -7.36 -25.01
CA ARG A 2 23.77 -6.54 -24.26
C ARG A 2 23.47 -6.79 -22.79
N GLY A 3 24.41 -7.40 -22.08
CA GLY A 3 24.32 -7.55 -20.63
C GLY A 3 24.32 -6.16 -19.99
N ARG A 4 23.14 -5.66 -19.64
CA ARG A 4 23.03 -4.64 -18.60
C ARG A 4 23.14 -5.40 -17.29
N ASN A 5 24.13 -5.05 -16.48
CA ASN A 5 24.20 -5.55 -15.13
C ASN A 5 23.04 -4.88 -14.37
N PRO A 6 22.01 -5.61 -13.88
CA PRO A 6 20.88 -5.00 -13.18
C PRO A 6 21.29 -4.25 -11.91
N MET A 7 22.55 -4.38 -11.49
CA MET A 7 23.19 -3.69 -10.35
C MET A 7 23.97 -2.42 -10.74
N SER A 8 23.94 -1.94 -11.99
CA SER A 8 24.81 -0.82 -12.41
C SER A 8 24.27 0.59 -12.13
N GLY A 9 23.09 0.71 -11.49
CA GLY A 9 22.56 1.96 -10.96
C GLY A 9 22.61 1.92 -9.44
N ALA A 10 22.84 3.07 -8.81
CA ALA A 10 22.79 3.18 -7.36
C ALA A 10 21.30 3.23 -6.95
N PRO A 11 20.72 2.18 -6.31
CA PRO A 11 19.27 2.02 -6.19
C PRO A 11 18.56 3.20 -5.55
N GLU A 12 19.24 3.96 -4.69
CA GLU A 12 18.72 5.18 -4.07
C GLU A 12 18.25 6.23 -5.09
N THR A 13 18.77 6.25 -6.33
CA THR A 13 18.39 7.23 -7.34
C THR A 13 16.96 7.02 -7.86
N PHE A 14 16.42 5.81 -7.75
CA PHE A 14 15.07 5.48 -8.19
C PHE A 14 14.00 6.10 -7.27
N PHE A 15 14.31 6.29 -6.00
CA PHE A 15 13.38 6.78 -4.99
C PHE A 15 13.31 8.32 -5.02
N ALA A 16 12.16 8.86 -4.61
CA ALA A 16 11.87 10.29 -4.64
C ALA A 16 11.66 10.85 -3.22
N HIS A 17 11.65 12.17 -3.09
CA HIS A 17 11.36 12.87 -1.83
C HIS A 17 9.95 13.47 -1.76
N THR A 18 9.25 13.55 -2.90
CA THR A 18 7.85 14.01 -2.96
C THR A 18 7.04 13.16 -3.94
N TYR A 19 5.73 13.07 -3.74
CA TYR A 19 4.81 12.47 -4.72
C TYR A 19 5.01 12.97 -6.14
N PHE A 20 5.22 14.28 -6.32
CA PHE A 20 5.35 14.87 -7.66
C PHE A 20 6.66 14.46 -8.33
N GLU A 21 7.75 14.39 -7.57
CA GLU A 21 9.00 13.83 -8.09
C GLU A 21 8.86 12.34 -8.39
N ALA A 22 8.21 11.56 -7.51
CA ALA A 22 7.95 10.14 -7.69
C ALA A 22 7.17 9.88 -8.99
N ARG A 23 6.10 10.65 -9.20
CA ARG A 23 5.27 10.61 -10.41
C ARG A 23 6.06 11.00 -11.66
N ASP A 24 6.85 12.07 -11.61
CA ASP A 24 7.65 12.51 -12.74
C ASP A 24 8.72 11.46 -13.11
N LYS A 25 9.37 10.83 -12.11
CA LYS A 25 10.31 9.72 -12.34
C LYS A 25 9.62 8.52 -12.97
N PHE A 26 8.47 8.09 -12.41
CA PHE A 26 7.70 6.95 -12.91
C PHE A 26 7.27 7.17 -14.37
N LEU A 27 6.66 8.31 -14.69
CA LEU A 27 6.18 8.61 -16.05
C LEU A 27 7.34 8.67 -17.05
N LYS A 28 8.45 9.35 -16.71
CA LYS A 28 9.64 9.39 -17.58
C LYS A 28 10.23 8.00 -17.83
N ALA A 29 10.34 7.18 -16.79
CA ALA A 29 10.86 5.83 -16.91
C ALA A 29 9.91 4.93 -17.74
N ALA A 30 8.59 5.08 -17.56
CA ALA A 30 7.57 4.35 -18.31
C ALA A 30 7.56 4.73 -19.79
N GLU A 31 7.65 6.03 -20.11
CA GLU A 31 7.79 6.53 -21.48
C GLU A 31 9.07 5.99 -22.15
N ALA A 32 10.20 6.05 -21.44
CA ALA A 32 11.48 5.54 -21.94
C ALA A 32 11.47 4.01 -22.14
N ALA A 33 10.67 3.29 -21.35
CA ALA A 33 10.43 1.86 -21.51
C ALA A 33 9.49 1.51 -22.67
N GLY A 34 8.81 2.50 -23.27
CA GLY A 34 7.82 2.29 -24.31
C GLY A 34 6.49 1.74 -23.80
N ALA A 35 6.16 1.99 -22.52
CA ALA A 35 4.90 1.57 -21.94
C ALA A 35 3.70 2.32 -22.54
N HIS A 36 2.55 1.66 -22.58
CA HIS A 36 1.27 2.34 -22.74
C HIS A 36 0.87 2.94 -21.38
N ILE A 37 0.68 4.27 -21.33
CA ILE A 37 0.37 4.98 -20.10
C ILE A 37 -1.09 5.43 -20.10
N GLU A 38 -1.82 5.04 -19.06
CA GLU A 38 -3.16 5.56 -18.73
C GLU A 38 -3.09 6.43 -17.47
N THR A 39 -3.67 7.62 -17.51
CA THR A 39 -3.71 8.55 -16.38
C THR A 39 -5.15 8.80 -15.95
N HIS A 40 -5.45 8.50 -14.68
CA HIS A 40 -6.72 8.78 -14.04
C HIS A 40 -6.55 9.93 -13.03
N ILE A 41 -6.90 11.14 -13.46
CA ILE A 41 -6.83 12.33 -12.61
C ILE A 41 -7.89 12.25 -11.53
N MET A 42 -7.50 12.54 -10.28
CA MET A 42 -8.45 12.66 -9.17
C MET A 42 -9.34 13.89 -9.40
N PRO A 43 -10.66 13.70 -9.52
CA PRO A 43 -11.56 14.78 -9.96
C PRO A 43 -11.92 15.76 -8.83
N HIS A 44 -11.94 15.30 -7.58
CA HIS A 44 -12.56 16.03 -6.46
C HIS A 44 -11.57 16.53 -5.41
N ALA A 45 -10.30 16.16 -5.50
CA ALA A 45 -9.26 16.62 -4.58
C ALA A 45 -7.97 17.00 -5.33
N LYS A 46 -7.12 17.78 -4.66
CA LYS A 46 -5.83 18.26 -5.16
C LYS A 46 -4.73 17.95 -4.15
N GLY A 47 -3.51 17.83 -4.65
CA GLY A 47 -2.31 17.75 -3.81
C GLY A 47 -1.88 19.13 -3.30
N PRO A 48 -0.77 19.19 -2.54
CA PRO A 48 -0.19 20.44 -2.06
C PRO A 48 -0.02 21.48 -3.16
N GLY A 49 -0.34 22.74 -2.84
CA GLY A 49 -0.32 23.85 -3.79
C GLY A 49 -1.42 23.80 -4.87
N GLY A 50 -2.48 23.01 -4.67
CA GLY A 50 -3.61 22.90 -5.60
C GLY A 50 -3.30 22.12 -6.87
N ARG A 51 -2.17 21.40 -6.90
CA ARG A 51 -1.72 20.64 -8.06
C ARG A 51 -2.61 19.42 -8.30
N ALA A 52 -2.79 19.07 -9.58
CA ALA A 52 -3.48 17.84 -9.93
C ALA A 52 -2.68 16.61 -9.47
N ILE A 53 -3.42 15.61 -8.98
CA ILE A 53 -2.92 14.31 -8.53
C ILE A 53 -3.67 13.23 -9.29
N ALA A 54 -3.03 12.10 -9.54
CA ALA A 54 -3.55 11.04 -10.41
C ALA A 54 -3.02 9.66 -10.02
N MET A 55 -3.81 8.65 -10.37
CA MET A 55 -3.37 7.26 -10.50
C MET A 55 -2.96 7.05 -11.95
N ASP A 56 -1.69 6.78 -12.20
CA ASP A 56 -1.12 6.44 -13.49
C ASP A 56 -0.90 4.92 -13.57
N CYS A 57 -1.10 4.35 -14.75
CA CYS A 57 -0.90 2.93 -15.03
C CYS A 57 0.01 2.80 -16.25
N ALA A 58 1.15 2.12 -16.10
CA ALA A 58 2.05 1.79 -17.20
C ALA A 58 1.92 0.31 -17.56
N VAL A 59 1.59 0.03 -18.82
CA VAL A 59 1.39 -1.33 -19.33
C VAL A 59 2.44 -1.64 -20.40
N LEU A 60 3.16 -2.74 -20.21
CA LEU A 60 4.14 -3.27 -21.15
C LEU A 60 3.74 -4.68 -21.60
N GLY A 61 4.20 -5.06 -22.79
CA GLY A 61 4.10 -6.43 -23.31
C GLY A 61 2.97 -6.65 -24.32
N PRO A 62 2.79 -7.90 -24.77
CA PRO A 62 1.88 -8.20 -25.87
C PRO A 62 0.41 -7.97 -25.51
N LYS A 63 -0.38 -7.56 -26.52
CA LYS A 63 -1.84 -7.40 -26.38
C LYS A 63 -2.55 -8.73 -26.16
N ASP A 64 -1.95 -9.82 -26.62
CA ASP A 64 -2.40 -11.21 -26.53
C ASP A 64 -1.62 -12.03 -25.49
N ALA A 65 -0.90 -11.38 -24.56
CA ALA A 65 -0.32 -12.07 -23.41
C ALA A 65 -1.40 -12.86 -22.66
N SER A 66 -1.12 -14.10 -22.27
CA SER A 66 -2.01 -14.92 -21.44
C SER A 66 -1.79 -14.72 -19.94
N ALA A 67 -0.67 -14.09 -19.55
CA ALA A 67 -0.29 -13.87 -18.16
C ALA A 67 0.01 -12.40 -17.87
N ALA A 68 -0.28 -11.93 -16.65
CA ALA A 68 0.11 -10.61 -16.18
C ALA A 68 0.82 -10.61 -14.82
N LEU A 69 1.84 -9.75 -14.72
CA LEU A 69 2.48 -9.35 -13.47
C LEU A 69 2.05 -7.92 -13.15
N VAL A 70 1.40 -7.72 -12.01
CA VAL A 70 0.91 -6.42 -11.53
C VAL A 70 1.71 -6.00 -10.32
N VAL A 71 2.27 -4.79 -10.33
CA VAL A 71 2.93 -4.18 -9.17
C VAL A 71 2.23 -2.88 -8.81
N ILE A 72 1.71 -2.80 -7.59
CA ILE A 72 0.92 -1.68 -7.09
C ILE A 72 1.76 -0.90 -6.07
N SER A 73 1.76 0.43 -6.18
CA SER A 73 2.40 1.31 -5.22
C SER A 73 1.40 2.26 -4.56
N GLY A 74 1.72 2.64 -3.32
CA GLY A 74 1.03 3.69 -2.59
C GLY A 74 -0.44 3.39 -2.30
N THR A 75 -0.76 2.16 -1.88
CA THR A 75 -2.07 1.85 -1.27
C THR A 75 -2.32 2.71 -0.05
N HIS A 76 -1.28 2.89 0.76
CA HIS A 76 -1.20 3.96 1.75
C HIS A 76 -0.23 5.04 1.27
N GLY A 77 -0.51 6.30 1.59
CA GLY A 77 0.16 7.43 0.97
C GLY A 77 1.69 7.42 1.07
N PRO A 78 2.29 7.60 2.27
CA PRO A 78 3.73 7.58 2.46
C PRO A 78 4.44 6.30 1.99
N GLU A 79 3.74 5.17 1.96
CA GLU A 79 4.30 3.90 1.47
C GLU A 79 4.51 3.93 -0.06
N GLY A 80 3.91 4.92 -0.74
CA GLY A 80 4.11 5.19 -2.17
C GLY A 80 5.57 5.47 -2.55
N TYR A 81 6.39 6.05 -1.66
CA TYR A 81 7.82 6.27 -1.94
C TYR A 81 8.56 4.95 -2.18
N CYS A 82 8.22 3.92 -1.42
CA CYS A 82 8.77 2.58 -1.53
C CYS A 82 8.41 1.94 -2.87
N GLY A 83 7.11 1.79 -3.12
CA GLY A 83 6.62 1.12 -4.32
C GLY A 83 6.96 1.88 -5.61
N SER A 84 6.92 3.22 -5.60
CA SER A 84 7.31 4.05 -6.74
C SER A 84 8.79 3.88 -7.07
N GLY A 85 9.69 3.93 -6.08
CA GLY A 85 11.11 3.72 -6.29
C GLY A 85 11.42 2.35 -6.91
N VAL A 86 10.74 1.30 -6.45
CA VAL A 86 10.85 -0.04 -7.04
C VAL A 86 10.34 -0.05 -8.48
N GLN A 87 9.17 0.52 -8.76
CA GLN A 87 8.62 0.59 -10.12
C GLN A 87 9.56 1.35 -11.09
N VAL A 88 10.12 2.48 -10.65
CA VAL A 88 11.12 3.24 -11.42
C VAL A 88 12.35 2.39 -11.69
N GLY A 89 12.90 1.73 -10.67
CA GLY A 89 14.06 0.85 -10.83
C GLY A 89 13.81 -0.30 -11.81
N LEU A 90 12.64 -0.94 -11.77
CA LEU A 90 12.26 -2.02 -12.71
C LEU A 90 12.24 -1.52 -14.17
N LEU A 91 11.77 -0.30 -14.39
CA LEU A 91 11.71 0.33 -15.72
C LEU A 91 13.08 0.80 -16.20
N GLU A 92 13.87 1.46 -15.36
CA GLU A 92 15.17 2.02 -15.73
C GLU A 92 16.24 0.94 -15.97
N THR A 93 16.20 -0.15 -15.18
CA THR A 93 17.15 -1.27 -15.34
C THR A 93 16.85 -2.13 -16.57
N GLY A 94 15.62 -2.09 -17.10
CA GLY A 94 15.19 -2.90 -18.24
C GLY A 94 14.47 -4.19 -17.86
N LEU A 95 14.35 -4.50 -16.57
CA LEU A 95 13.75 -5.76 -16.10
C LEU A 95 12.27 -5.88 -16.48
N ALA A 96 11.51 -4.80 -16.34
CA ALA A 96 10.10 -4.77 -16.75
C ALA A 96 9.96 -5.08 -18.25
N GLN A 97 10.85 -4.55 -19.08
CA GLN A 97 10.87 -4.75 -20.52
C GLN A 97 11.29 -6.18 -20.89
N ASP A 98 12.23 -6.77 -20.15
CA ASP A 98 12.65 -8.16 -20.35
C ASP A 98 11.50 -9.13 -20.05
N TRP A 99 10.79 -8.96 -18.92
CA TRP A 99 9.60 -9.76 -18.62
C TRP A 99 8.48 -9.51 -19.62
N ALA A 100 8.29 -8.26 -20.04
CA ALA A 100 7.28 -7.86 -21.01
C ALA A 100 7.43 -8.51 -22.40
N GLN A 101 8.54 -9.20 -22.69
CA GLN A 101 8.67 -9.99 -23.91
C GLN A 101 7.75 -11.21 -23.93
N LYS A 102 7.30 -11.68 -22.76
CA LYS A 102 6.52 -12.93 -22.61
C LYS A 102 5.21 -12.75 -21.85
N LEU A 103 5.13 -11.81 -20.92
CA LEU A 103 3.94 -11.53 -20.12
C LEU A 103 3.54 -10.06 -20.22
N ARG A 104 2.34 -9.73 -19.76
CA ARG A 104 1.92 -8.34 -19.57
C ARG A 104 2.45 -7.82 -18.24
N VAL A 105 3.21 -6.74 -18.23
CA VAL A 105 3.60 -6.05 -16.99
C VAL A 105 2.70 -4.85 -16.79
N VAL A 106 2.05 -4.74 -15.63
CA VAL A 106 1.16 -3.64 -15.25
C VAL A 106 1.70 -2.99 -13.98
N LEU A 107 2.10 -1.72 -14.07
CA LEU A 107 2.60 -0.94 -12.92
C LEU A 107 1.60 0.16 -12.59
N ILE A 108 1.04 0.13 -11.38
CA ILE A 108 0.04 1.11 -10.92
C ILE A 108 0.71 2.08 -9.95
N HIS A 109 0.82 3.35 -10.34
CA HIS A 109 1.47 4.45 -9.61
C HIS A 109 0.54 5.67 -9.49
N ALA A 110 -0.05 6.00 -8.36
CA ALA A 110 -0.13 5.21 -7.14
C ALA A 110 -1.60 5.07 -6.78
N HIS A 111 -1.92 4.02 -6.03
CA HIS A 111 -3.31 3.67 -5.71
C HIS A 111 -4.02 4.77 -4.89
N ASN A 112 -3.32 5.40 -3.96
CA ASN A 112 -3.77 6.55 -3.16
C ASN A 112 -2.97 7.82 -3.50
N PRO A 113 -3.26 8.49 -4.63
CA PRO A 113 -2.49 9.66 -5.01
C PRO A 113 -2.74 10.86 -4.08
N TYR A 114 -3.90 10.92 -3.40
CA TYR A 114 -4.16 11.94 -2.39
C TYR A 114 -3.25 11.76 -1.19
N GLY A 115 -3.33 10.60 -0.54
CA GLY A 115 -2.53 10.29 0.64
C GLY A 115 -1.05 10.44 0.35
N PHE A 116 -0.59 9.95 -0.80
CA PHE A 116 0.82 10.05 -1.17
C PHE A 116 1.25 11.51 -1.36
N SER A 117 0.42 12.35 -1.96
CA SER A 117 0.74 13.78 -2.13
C SER A 117 0.75 14.59 -0.84
N TRP A 118 -0.02 14.17 0.17
CA TRP A 118 -0.17 14.87 1.45
C TRP A 118 0.61 14.22 2.59
N ASP A 119 1.42 13.20 2.31
CA ASP A 119 2.07 12.33 3.29
C ASP A 119 1.09 11.81 4.36
N SER A 120 -0.12 11.44 3.93
CA SER A 120 -1.17 10.85 4.78
C SER A 120 -1.41 9.40 4.39
N ARG A 121 -1.53 8.51 5.37
CA ARG A 121 -1.90 7.10 5.13
C ARG A 121 -3.20 6.98 4.33
N PHE A 122 -4.16 7.84 4.65
CA PHE A 122 -5.55 7.75 4.18
C PHE A 122 -5.78 8.52 2.89
N ASN A 123 -6.91 8.24 2.22
CA ASN A 123 -7.32 8.97 1.03
C ASN A 123 -7.96 10.34 1.38
N GLU A 124 -8.53 10.99 0.36
CA GLU A 124 -9.20 12.29 0.45
C GLU A 124 -10.40 12.36 1.41
N ASP A 125 -10.96 11.20 1.78
CA ASP A 125 -12.13 11.06 2.65
C ASP A 125 -11.76 10.45 4.01
N ASN A 126 -10.47 10.46 4.39
CA ASN A 126 -9.93 9.78 5.57
C ASN A 126 -10.12 8.25 5.55
N ILE A 127 -10.31 7.65 4.37
CA ILE A 127 -10.47 6.21 4.22
C ILE A 127 -9.10 5.53 4.14
N ASP A 128 -8.90 4.50 4.96
CA ASP A 128 -7.85 3.50 4.75
C ASP A 128 -8.28 2.58 3.60
N LEU A 129 -7.57 2.68 2.47
CA LEU A 129 -7.95 1.95 1.27
C LEU A 129 -7.89 0.44 1.47
N ASN A 130 -7.01 -0.07 2.34
CA ASN A 130 -6.97 -1.49 2.65
C ASN A 130 -8.07 -1.93 3.64
N ARG A 131 -9.10 -1.08 3.86
CA ARG A 131 -10.39 -1.40 4.50
C ARG A 131 -11.59 -1.04 3.61
N ASN A 132 -11.38 -0.54 2.39
CA ASN A 132 -12.46 -0.03 1.52
C ASN A 132 -12.97 -1.05 0.48
N TYR A 133 -12.66 -2.33 0.63
CA TYR A 133 -12.97 -3.39 -0.34
C TYR A 133 -13.93 -4.44 0.23
N LEU A 134 -14.96 -4.00 0.94
CA LEU A 134 -16.02 -4.88 1.41
C LEU A 134 -16.73 -5.58 0.23
N LYS A 135 -17.22 -6.80 0.46
CA LYS A 135 -18.08 -7.50 -0.52
C LYS A 135 -19.40 -6.76 -0.75
N SER A 136 -19.90 -6.09 0.29
CA SER A 136 -21.07 -5.22 0.24
C SER A 136 -20.88 -4.06 1.21
N PHE A 137 -21.33 -2.87 0.80
CA PHE A 137 -21.44 -1.68 1.64
C PHE A 137 -22.86 -1.48 2.19
N GLU A 138 -23.74 -2.46 2.00
CA GLU A 138 -25.06 -2.47 2.61
C GLU A 138 -24.97 -2.80 4.10
N ALA A 139 -25.85 -2.20 4.91
CA ALA A 139 -25.89 -2.44 6.34
C ALA A 139 -26.36 -3.87 6.68
N PRO A 140 -25.86 -4.48 7.77
CA PRO A 140 -24.86 -3.92 8.70
C PRO A 140 -23.44 -4.03 8.16
N LEU A 141 -22.66 -2.94 8.28
CA LEU A 141 -21.22 -2.95 8.03
C LEU A 141 -20.48 -3.71 9.15
N PRO A 142 -19.22 -4.15 8.92
CA PRO A 142 -18.43 -4.80 9.97
C PRO A 142 -18.27 -3.91 11.20
N THR A 143 -18.44 -4.51 12.38
CA THR A 143 -18.31 -3.83 13.67
C THR A 143 -16.96 -4.12 14.31
N ASN A 144 -16.40 -3.13 15.00
CA ASN A 144 -15.20 -3.29 15.80
C ASN A 144 -15.44 -2.69 17.21
N PRO A 145 -16.03 -3.47 18.14
CA PRO A 145 -16.43 -2.93 19.44
C PRO A 145 -15.25 -2.48 20.31
N HIS A 146 -14.06 -3.09 20.13
CA HIS A 146 -12.86 -2.61 20.82
C HIS A 146 -12.41 -1.27 20.27
N TYR A 147 -12.46 -1.05 18.96
CA TYR A 147 -12.24 0.28 18.40
C TYR A 147 -13.29 1.27 18.90
N ASP A 148 -14.58 0.89 18.94
CA ASP A 148 -15.64 1.78 19.43
C ASP A 148 -15.38 2.26 20.87
N LEU A 149 -14.85 1.37 21.73
CA LEU A 149 -14.40 1.71 23.07
C LEU A 149 -13.19 2.67 23.06
N LEU A 150 -12.23 2.44 22.16
CA LEU A 150 -10.97 3.17 22.11
C LEU A 150 -11.01 4.47 21.28
N ALA A 151 -12.06 4.69 20.49
CA ALA A 151 -12.14 5.74 19.48
C ALA A 151 -11.74 7.14 19.98
N PRO A 152 -12.16 7.60 21.17
CA PRO A 152 -11.76 8.92 21.70
C PRO A 152 -10.24 9.09 21.87
N TRP A 153 -9.51 8.00 22.08
CA TRP A 153 -8.06 8.00 22.33
C TRP A 153 -7.26 7.50 21.12
N ALA A 154 -7.87 6.69 20.26
CA ALA A 154 -7.28 6.26 19.00
C ALA A 154 -7.16 7.42 17.99
N ALA A 155 -8.09 8.37 18.00
CA ALA A 155 -8.08 9.57 17.17
C ALA A 155 -8.68 10.77 17.92
N PRO A 156 -7.96 11.33 18.91
CA PRO A 156 -8.48 12.45 19.69
C PRO A 156 -8.68 13.69 18.82
N ALA A 157 -9.81 14.38 18.99
CA ALA A 157 -10.12 15.60 18.24
C ALA A 157 -9.26 16.82 18.67
N VAL A 158 -8.76 16.78 19.90
CA VAL A 158 -7.89 17.80 20.49
C VAL A 158 -6.48 17.21 20.65
N ARG A 159 -5.46 17.98 20.31
CA ARG A 159 -4.06 17.52 20.22
C ARG A 159 -3.10 18.23 21.17
N ASP A 160 -3.62 18.86 22.22
CA ASP A 160 -2.76 19.41 23.28
C ASP A 160 -2.06 18.29 24.08
N GLU A 161 -1.01 18.66 24.82
CA GLU A 161 -0.16 17.72 25.56
C GLU A 161 -0.97 16.85 26.53
N ALA A 162 -1.95 17.43 27.22
CA ALA A 162 -2.79 16.70 28.16
C ALA A 162 -3.67 15.65 27.46
N SER A 163 -4.28 16.00 26.33
CA SER A 163 -5.12 15.10 25.54
C SER A 163 -4.32 13.93 24.97
N LEU A 164 -3.11 14.20 24.46
CA LEU A 164 -2.22 13.17 23.94
C LEU A 164 -1.71 12.23 25.05
N GLN A 165 -1.35 12.79 26.21
CA GLN A 165 -0.93 12.00 27.36
C GLN A 165 -2.07 11.12 27.88
N GLU A 166 -3.29 11.64 27.96
CA GLU A 166 -4.47 10.86 28.34
C GLU A 166 -4.70 9.72 27.33
N ALA A 167 -4.65 10.01 26.03
CA ALA A 167 -4.83 9.01 24.99
C ALA A 167 -3.82 7.86 25.13
N GLN A 168 -2.53 8.17 25.31
CA GLN A 168 -1.49 7.17 25.53
C GLN A 168 -1.75 6.31 26.77
N VAL A 169 -2.10 6.93 27.90
CA VAL A 169 -2.41 6.21 29.14
C VAL A 169 -3.59 5.25 28.94
N LYS A 170 -4.62 5.66 28.20
CA LYS A 170 -5.83 4.84 27.97
C LYS A 170 -5.58 3.68 27.01
N LEU A 171 -4.82 3.91 25.95
CA LEU A 171 -4.39 2.84 25.03
C LEU A 171 -3.49 1.82 25.75
N LEU A 172 -2.56 2.29 26.58
CA LEU A 172 -1.69 1.41 27.39
C LEU A 172 -2.47 0.66 28.46
N ALA A 173 -3.49 1.26 29.08
CA ALA A 173 -4.36 0.57 30.03
C ALA A 173 -5.11 -0.59 29.35
N PHE A 174 -5.64 -0.37 28.15
CA PHE A 174 -6.25 -1.43 27.34
C PHE A 174 -5.25 -2.54 27.00
N ALA A 175 -4.02 -2.20 26.59
CA ALA A 175 -2.97 -3.19 26.37
C ALA A 175 -2.58 -3.93 27.66
N GLY A 176 -2.63 -3.29 28.82
CA GLY A 176 -2.38 -3.93 30.11
C GLY A 176 -3.45 -4.96 30.49
N GLU A 177 -4.70 -4.75 30.10
CA GLU A 177 -5.82 -5.66 30.36
C GLU A 177 -5.94 -6.77 29.32
N HIS A 178 -5.75 -6.45 28.03
CA HIS A 178 -6.04 -7.35 26.91
C HIS A 178 -4.79 -7.84 26.15
N GLY A 179 -3.62 -7.26 26.42
CA GLY A 179 -2.36 -7.51 25.71
C GLY A 179 -2.14 -6.61 24.48
N PHE A 180 -0.88 -6.39 24.11
CA PHE A 180 -0.50 -5.62 22.93
C PHE A 180 -1.07 -6.16 21.60
N PRO A 181 -1.11 -7.48 21.34
CA PRO A 181 -1.75 -7.99 20.13
C PRO A 181 -3.23 -7.62 20.01
N ALA A 182 -3.96 -7.61 21.13
CA ALA A 182 -5.36 -7.20 21.14
C ALA A 182 -5.53 -5.70 20.88
N LEU A 183 -4.63 -4.85 21.40
CA LEU A 183 -4.61 -3.42 21.09
C LEU A 183 -4.34 -3.19 19.60
N GLN A 184 -3.34 -3.87 19.03
CA GLN A 184 -3.03 -3.77 17.60
C GLN A 184 -4.23 -4.18 16.75
N ALA A 185 -4.84 -5.34 17.04
CA ALA A 185 -6.03 -5.81 16.33
C ALA A 185 -7.21 -4.84 16.46
N ALA A 186 -7.42 -4.25 17.64
CA ALA A 186 -8.48 -3.27 17.87
C ALA A 186 -8.28 -2.01 17.02
N LEU A 187 -7.07 -1.44 17.03
CA LEU A 187 -6.76 -0.20 16.33
C LEU A 187 -6.70 -0.39 14.81
N THR A 188 -6.02 -1.43 14.33
CA THR A 188 -5.73 -1.59 12.90
C THR A 188 -6.72 -2.50 12.20
N GLY A 189 -7.56 -3.28 12.88
CA GLY A 189 -8.54 -4.20 12.25
C GLY A 189 -9.54 -3.52 11.31
N GLY A 190 -9.65 -2.19 11.39
CA GLY A 190 -10.57 -1.38 10.61
C GLY A 190 -11.88 -1.13 11.34
N GLN A 191 -12.56 -0.08 10.93
CA GLN A 191 -13.83 0.35 11.53
C GLN A 191 -14.64 1.19 10.53
N TYR A 192 -15.96 1.24 10.74
CA TYR A 192 -16.92 1.87 9.82
C TYR A 192 -17.89 2.85 10.51
N ASN A 193 -17.68 3.11 11.80
CA ASN A 193 -18.56 3.95 12.63
C ASN A 193 -17.96 5.34 12.93
N HIS A 194 -16.65 5.51 12.76
CA HIS A 194 -15.90 6.71 13.14
C HIS A 194 -15.22 7.31 11.91
N PRO A 195 -15.93 8.09 11.08
CA PRO A 195 -15.37 8.64 9.83
C PRO A 195 -14.15 9.54 10.03
N LYS A 196 -13.98 10.11 11.23
CA LYS A 196 -12.80 10.91 11.62
C LYS A 196 -11.78 10.12 12.47
N GLY A 197 -11.92 8.80 12.52
CA GLY A 197 -11.02 7.89 13.20
C GLY A 197 -9.92 7.36 12.28
N VAL A 198 -8.86 6.81 12.88
CA VAL A 198 -7.86 6.06 12.13
C VAL A 198 -8.44 4.75 11.61
N TYR A 199 -7.90 4.25 10.49
CA TYR A 199 -8.28 2.97 9.87
C TYR A 199 -9.79 2.88 9.52
N TYR A 200 -10.41 4.01 9.19
CA TYR A 200 -11.80 4.07 8.73
C TYR A 200 -11.93 3.45 7.32
N GLY A 201 -12.89 2.55 7.12
CA GLY A 201 -13.06 1.83 5.84
C GLY A 201 -14.02 2.49 4.84
N GLY A 202 -14.69 3.58 5.19
CA GLY A 202 -15.67 4.24 4.31
C GLY A 202 -17.02 3.51 4.24
N ILE A 203 -18.03 4.17 3.69
CA ILE A 203 -19.41 3.60 3.54
C ILE A 203 -19.80 3.30 2.10
N ALA A 204 -18.85 3.44 1.17
CA ALA A 204 -19.01 3.13 -0.25
C ALA A 204 -17.62 2.90 -0.88
N PRO A 205 -17.54 2.30 -2.08
CA PRO A 205 -16.30 2.21 -2.83
C PRO A 205 -15.74 3.61 -3.13
N SER A 206 -14.52 3.90 -2.69
CA SER A 206 -13.81 5.15 -2.93
C SER A 206 -13.46 5.32 -4.41
N TRP A 207 -12.99 6.52 -4.79
CA TRP A 207 -12.47 6.76 -6.12
C TRP A 207 -11.32 5.80 -6.48
N SER A 208 -10.40 5.56 -5.54
CA SER A 208 -9.27 4.65 -5.75
C SER A 208 -9.73 3.21 -5.97
N ASN A 209 -10.71 2.75 -5.19
CA ASN A 209 -11.31 1.43 -5.36
C ASN A 209 -11.91 1.27 -6.78
N GLN A 210 -12.74 2.22 -7.22
CA GLN A 210 -13.35 2.14 -8.55
C GLN A 210 -12.29 2.20 -9.66
N THR A 211 -11.27 3.04 -9.50
CA THR A 211 -10.22 3.23 -10.51
C THR A 211 -9.35 1.99 -10.67
N ILE A 212 -8.95 1.33 -9.57
CA ILE A 212 -8.14 0.11 -9.69
C ILE A 212 -8.93 -1.03 -10.34
N HIS A 213 -10.22 -1.19 -10.00
CA HIS A 213 -11.06 -2.18 -10.66
C HIS A 213 -11.22 -1.91 -12.16
N LYS A 214 -11.31 -0.64 -12.57
CA LYS A 214 -11.32 -0.27 -13.99
C LYS A 214 -10.03 -0.68 -14.70
N LEU A 215 -8.87 -0.44 -14.08
CA LEU A 215 -7.57 -0.84 -14.64
C LEU A 215 -7.42 -2.36 -14.73
N LEU A 216 -7.84 -3.10 -13.70
CA LEU A 216 -7.82 -4.57 -13.71
C LEU A 216 -8.75 -5.12 -14.79
N ALA A 217 -9.95 -4.57 -14.93
CA ALA A 217 -10.88 -4.96 -15.99
C ALA A 217 -10.30 -4.72 -17.40
N ALA A 218 -9.57 -3.62 -17.58
CA ALA A 218 -8.97 -3.27 -18.87
C ALA A 218 -7.75 -4.13 -19.22
N HIS A 219 -6.95 -4.54 -18.23
CA HIS A 219 -5.62 -5.10 -18.48
C HIS A 219 -5.40 -6.54 -17.99
N CYS A 220 -6.22 -7.02 -17.05
CA CYS A 220 -5.96 -8.28 -16.34
C CYS A 220 -7.13 -9.28 -16.43
N VAL A 221 -8.37 -8.82 -16.46
CA VAL A 221 -9.55 -9.71 -16.53
C VAL A 221 -9.55 -10.50 -17.83
N GLY A 222 -9.78 -11.80 -17.72
CA GLY A 222 -9.81 -12.73 -18.85
C GLY A 222 -8.45 -13.29 -19.25
N LEU A 223 -7.37 -12.91 -18.56
CA LEU A 223 -6.07 -13.58 -18.67
C LEU A 223 -6.10 -14.94 -17.96
N ASP A 224 -5.22 -15.86 -18.36
CA ASP A 224 -5.15 -17.18 -17.75
C ASP A 224 -4.53 -17.10 -16.34
N GLN A 225 -3.48 -16.29 -16.18
CA GLN A 225 -2.73 -16.15 -14.93
C GLN A 225 -2.42 -14.69 -14.59
N VAL A 226 -2.67 -14.29 -13.34
CA VAL A 226 -2.35 -12.94 -12.87
C VAL A 226 -1.70 -12.99 -11.49
N VAL A 227 -0.48 -12.46 -11.36
CA VAL A 227 0.18 -12.28 -10.07
C VAL A 227 0.19 -10.80 -9.71
N THR A 228 -0.29 -10.45 -8.52
CA THR A 228 -0.31 -9.06 -8.04
C THR A 228 0.54 -8.91 -6.79
N ILE A 229 1.40 -7.90 -6.78
CA ILE A 229 2.27 -7.55 -5.66
C ILE A 229 1.96 -6.12 -5.25
N ASP A 230 1.44 -5.94 -4.05
CA ASP A 230 1.18 -4.63 -3.46
C ASP A 230 2.29 -4.24 -2.47
N MET A 231 2.86 -3.06 -2.65
CA MET A 231 4.06 -2.61 -1.93
C MET A 231 3.66 -1.77 -0.71
N HIS A 232 3.99 -2.26 0.49
CA HIS A 232 3.72 -1.61 1.77
C HIS A 232 4.97 -1.36 2.59
N THR A 233 4.84 -0.46 3.56
CA THR A 233 5.85 -0.22 4.59
C THR A 233 5.20 0.11 5.93
N GLY A 234 5.96 -0.01 7.01
CA GLY A 234 5.52 0.38 8.36
C GLY A 234 5.41 -0.75 9.36
N LEU A 235 5.52 -2.02 8.93
CA LEU A 235 5.51 -3.17 9.85
C LEU A 235 6.73 -4.08 9.67
N GLY A 236 7.14 -4.70 10.78
CA GLY A 236 8.24 -5.66 10.81
C GLY A 236 9.64 -5.05 10.91
N PRO A 237 10.70 -5.87 10.80
CA PRO A 237 12.08 -5.41 10.95
C PRO A 237 12.55 -4.54 9.77
N PHE A 238 13.42 -3.56 10.07
CA PHE A 238 13.96 -2.60 9.13
C PHE A 238 14.41 -3.23 7.80
N GLY A 239 13.75 -2.85 6.70
CA GLY A 239 14.12 -3.22 5.33
C GLY A 239 13.92 -4.69 4.92
N VAL A 240 13.36 -5.57 5.78
CA VAL A 240 13.32 -7.02 5.51
C VAL A 240 12.34 -7.42 4.40
N GLY A 241 11.14 -6.83 4.35
CA GLY A 241 10.12 -7.16 3.33
C GLY A 241 9.47 -8.53 3.54
N GLU A 242 8.53 -8.62 4.48
CA GLU A 242 7.70 -9.82 4.71
C GLU A 242 6.72 -10.00 3.55
N ILE A 243 6.54 -11.24 3.07
CA ILE A 243 5.53 -11.58 2.06
C ILE A 243 4.26 -11.97 2.81
N ILE A 244 3.25 -11.12 2.73
CA ILE A 244 1.99 -11.26 3.47
C ILE A 244 0.89 -11.73 2.54
N THR A 245 0.05 -12.64 3.06
CA THR A 245 -1.22 -13.00 2.44
C THR A 245 -2.36 -13.00 3.44
N GLU A 246 -3.56 -12.73 2.94
CA GLU A 246 -4.80 -12.83 3.71
C GLU A 246 -5.53 -14.16 3.45
N ALA A 247 -4.96 -15.01 2.62
CA ALA A 247 -5.44 -16.35 2.37
C ALA A 247 -5.14 -17.26 3.58
N ALA A 248 -6.11 -18.06 3.99
CA ALA A 248 -5.88 -19.09 5.00
C ALA A 248 -4.93 -20.17 4.45
N PRO A 249 -4.02 -20.76 5.26
CA PRO A 249 -3.06 -21.77 4.79
C PRO A 249 -3.68 -22.97 4.08
N SER A 250 -4.91 -23.33 4.46
CA SER A 250 -5.68 -24.43 3.85
C SER A 250 -6.36 -24.08 2.53
N SER A 251 -6.31 -22.83 2.07
CA SER A 251 -7.02 -22.37 0.86
C SER A 251 -6.19 -22.58 -0.40
N ASP A 252 -6.86 -22.83 -1.53
CA ASP A 252 -6.21 -22.93 -2.84
C ASP A 252 -5.40 -21.67 -3.19
N HIS A 253 -5.89 -20.49 -2.79
CA HIS A 253 -5.20 -19.23 -3.04
C HIS A 253 -3.85 -19.16 -2.31
N TYR A 254 -3.78 -19.59 -1.05
CA TYR A 254 -2.50 -19.71 -0.34
C TYR A 254 -1.56 -20.68 -1.06
N GLN A 255 -2.05 -21.84 -1.50
CA GLN A 255 -1.23 -22.84 -2.19
C GLN A 255 -0.67 -22.32 -3.53
N ARG A 256 -1.42 -21.50 -4.27
CA ARG A 256 -0.94 -20.84 -5.50
C ARG A 256 0.22 -19.88 -5.20
N GLN A 257 0.11 -19.11 -4.12
CA GLN A 257 1.18 -18.21 -3.72
C GLN A 257 2.41 -18.99 -3.22
N ALA A 258 2.21 -20.04 -2.42
CA ALA A 258 3.28 -20.90 -1.92
C ALA A 258 4.04 -21.59 -3.07
N ALA A 259 3.40 -21.85 -4.21
CA ALA A 259 4.07 -22.34 -5.40
C ALA A 259 5.11 -21.34 -5.97
N ILE A 260 5.00 -20.05 -5.67
CA ILE A 260 5.93 -18.99 -6.10
C ILE A 260 6.97 -18.69 -5.01
N TRP A 261 6.52 -18.46 -3.77
CA TRP A 261 7.38 -17.94 -2.71
C TRP A 261 7.69 -18.93 -1.58
N GLY A 262 7.15 -20.15 -1.65
CA GLY A 262 7.42 -21.22 -0.70
C GLY A 262 7.05 -20.86 0.74
N ASP A 263 7.87 -21.32 1.68
CA ASP A 263 7.66 -21.17 3.13
C ASP A 263 7.93 -19.75 3.66
N GLU A 264 8.20 -18.77 2.80
CA GLU A 264 8.39 -17.37 3.20
C GLU A 264 7.06 -16.61 3.41
N ILE A 265 5.96 -17.11 2.87
CA ILE A 265 4.66 -16.45 2.97
C ILE A 265 4.14 -16.53 4.41
N ARG A 266 3.57 -15.43 4.90
CA ARG A 266 2.94 -15.33 6.22
C ARG A 266 1.46 -14.98 6.05
N SER A 267 0.60 -15.76 6.71
CA SER A 267 -0.84 -15.56 6.63
C SER A 267 -1.32 -14.68 7.79
N THR A 268 -2.20 -13.73 7.52
CA THR A 268 -2.91 -13.00 8.59
C THR A 268 -3.94 -13.87 9.30
N LYS A 269 -4.31 -15.03 8.73
CA LYS A 269 -5.34 -15.93 9.27
C LYS A 269 -4.85 -16.92 10.32
N ASP A 270 -3.54 -17.17 10.40
CA ASP A 270 -2.93 -18.08 11.38
C ASP A 270 -2.06 -17.37 12.43
N GLY A 271 -1.97 -16.04 12.35
CA GLY A 271 -1.18 -15.21 13.25
C GLY A 271 0.33 -15.24 12.99
N SER A 272 0.77 -15.83 11.87
CA SER A 272 2.19 -15.85 11.48
C SER A 272 2.69 -14.51 10.91
N SER A 273 1.78 -13.65 10.44
CA SER A 273 2.13 -12.35 9.85
C SER A 273 2.28 -11.24 10.88
N VAL A 274 3.12 -10.24 10.54
CA VAL A 274 3.18 -8.97 11.28
C VAL A 274 1.90 -8.13 11.18
N SER A 275 1.05 -8.40 10.18
CA SER A 275 -0.24 -7.73 9.99
C SER A 275 -1.38 -8.46 10.70
N ALA A 276 -2.37 -7.70 11.17
CA ALA A 276 -3.58 -8.25 11.78
C ALA A 276 -4.50 -8.90 10.73
N ASP A 277 -5.51 -9.66 11.17
CA ASP A 277 -6.59 -10.09 10.28
C ASP A 277 -7.55 -8.91 10.02
N LEU A 278 -7.82 -8.63 8.74
CA LEU A 278 -8.46 -7.41 8.27
C LEU A 278 -9.74 -7.72 7.49
N SER A 279 -10.64 -6.75 7.43
CA SER A 279 -11.84 -6.79 6.59
C SER A 279 -11.83 -5.67 5.56
N GLY A 280 -12.29 -5.96 4.34
CA GLY A 280 -12.40 -4.96 3.28
C GLY A 280 -11.06 -4.65 2.61
N THR A 281 -10.25 -5.68 2.38
CA THR A 281 -8.85 -5.55 1.97
C THR A 281 -8.69 -5.59 0.45
N MET A 282 -7.61 -4.97 -0.03
CA MET A 282 -7.32 -4.94 -1.45
C MET A 282 -6.95 -6.33 -1.97
N ASP A 283 -6.17 -7.13 -1.23
CA ASP A 283 -5.83 -8.51 -1.61
C ASP A 283 -7.10 -9.33 -1.96
N ALA A 284 -8.05 -9.36 -1.03
CA ALA A 284 -9.29 -10.08 -1.23
C ALA A 284 -10.13 -9.48 -2.38
N ALA A 285 -10.03 -8.19 -2.68
CA ALA A 285 -10.70 -7.58 -3.83
C ALA A 285 -10.04 -7.96 -5.16
N LEU A 286 -8.72 -7.96 -5.23
CA LEU A 286 -7.98 -8.37 -6.43
C LEU A 286 -8.35 -9.81 -6.83
N VAL A 287 -8.37 -10.73 -5.85
CA VAL A 287 -8.78 -12.12 -6.07
C VAL A 287 -10.20 -12.21 -6.64
N ARG A 288 -11.15 -11.45 -6.08
CA ARG A 288 -12.54 -11.44 -6.57
C ARG A 288 -12.66 -10.83 -7.96
N ALA A 289 -11.92 -9.76 -8.23
CA ALA A 289 -11.96 -9.05 -9.51
C ALA A 289 -11.35 -9.87 -10.65
N LEU A 290 -10.43 -10.78 -10.34
CA LEU A 290 -9.72 -11.61 -11.31
C LEU A 290 -10.36 -12.99 -11.53
N ASP A 291 -11.38 -13.37 -10.75
CA ASP A 291 -12.10 -14.63 -10.96
C ASP A 291 -12.73 -14.71 -12.38
N PRO A 292 -12.64 -15.84 -13.11
CA PRO A 292 -12.08 -17.14 -12.69
C PRO A 292 -10.61 -17.37 -13.08
N SER A 293 -9.86 -16.33 -13.43
CA SER A 293 -8.43 -16.44 -13.74
C SER A 293 -7.66 -17.07 -12.59
N TRP A 294 -6.60 -17.82 -12.90
CA TRP A 294 -5.67 -18.22 -11.88
C TRP A 294 -4.97 -16.98 -11.33
N CYS A 295 -5.03 -16.74 -10.02
CA CYS A 295 -4.37 -15.58 -9.42
C CYS A 295 -3.61 -15.91 -8.14
N ALA A 296 -2.54 -15.16 -7.92
CA ALA A 296 -1.81 -15.08 -6.67
C ALA A 296 -1.64 -13.60 -6.31
N CYS A 297 -2.09 -13.22 -5.12
CA CYS A 297 -2.08 -11.84 -4.64
C CYS A 297 -1.33 -11.86 -3.31
N ILE A 298 -0.35 -10.96 -3.18
CA ILE A 298 0.39 -10.77 -1.93
C ILE A 298 0.61 -9.27 -1.71
N ALA A 299 0.82 -8.92 -0.44
CA ALA A 299 1.48 -7.69 -0.06
C ALA A 299 2.95 -8.00 0.29
N ILE A 300 3.85 -7.07 -0.02
CA ILE A 300 5.19 -7.07 0.56
C ILE A 300 5.30 -5.90 1.53
N GLU A 301 5.69 -6.19 2.77
CA GLU A 301 5.65 -5.26 3.89
C GLU A 301 7.07 -5.01 4.43
N PHE A 302 7.58 -3.80 4.23
CA PHE A 302 8.92 -3.42 4.66
C PHE A 302 8.91 -2.67 5.99
N GLY A 303 9.67 -3.18 6.97
CA GLY A 303 9.84 -2.49 8.23
C GLY A 303 10.62 -1.18 8.10
N THR A 304 10.26 -0.22 8.95
CA THR A 304 10.77 1.15 8.94
C THR A 304 11.18 1.58 10.36
N VAL A 305 10.26 2.07 11.16
CA VAL A 305 10.43 2.39 12.59
C VAL A 305 9.54 1.46 13.42
N ASP A 306 9.56 1.62 14.74
CA ASP A 306 8.71 0.80 15.60
C ASP A 306 7.21 1.09 15.38
N THR A 307 6.37 0.07 15.62
CA THR A 307 4.93 0.12 15.34
C THR A 307 4.21 1.23 16.10
N MET A 308 4.68 1.61 17.29
CA MET A 308 4.05 2.70 18.06
C MET A 308 4.35 4.05 17.40
N SER A 309 5.59 4.28 16.95
CA SER A 309 5.94 5.47 16.17
C SER A 309 5.12 5.56 14.89
N VAL A 310 4.93 4.46 14.17
CA VAL A 310 4.04 4.39 12.99
C VAL A 310 2.60 4.75 13.33
N PHE A 311 2.07 4.20 14.42
CA PHE A 311 0.71 4.52 14.87
C PHE A 311 0.55 5.99 15.26
N LEU A 312 1.47 6.55 16.04
CA LEU A 312 1.42 7.96 16.48
C LEU A 312 1.51 8.92 15.30
N ALA A 313 2.38 8.64 14.32
CA ALA A 313 2.46 9.43 13.09
C ALA A 313 1.16 9.34 12.27
N THR A 314 0.56 8.14 12.17
CA THR A 314 -0.74 7.93 11.53
C THR A 314 -1.85 8.69 12.24
N GLN A 315 -1.88 8.67 13.58
CA GLN A 315 -2.84 9.41 14.40
C GLN A 315 -2.71 10.92 14.19
N ALA A 316 -1.49 11.46 14.17
CA ALA A 316 -1.24 12.88 13.95
C ALA A 316 -1.67 13.32 12.54
N ALA A 317 -1.34 12.54 11.51
CA ALA A 317 -1.77 12.80 10.13
C ALA A 317 -3.30 12.74 9.97
N CYS A 318 -3.96 11.78 10.64
CA CYS A 318 -5.42 11.69 10.71
C CYS A 318 -6.04 12.96 11.30
N TRP A 319 -5.48 13.44 12.41
CA TRP A 319 -5.93 14.66 13.07
C TRP A 319 -5.76 15.88 12.17
N LEU A 320 -4.59 16.02 11.53
CA LEU A 320 -4.30 17.13 10.62
C LEU A 320 -5.32 17.20 9.49
N HIS A 321 -5.69 16.04 8.94
CA HIS A 321 -6.69 15.96 7.88
C HIS A 321 -8.13 16.24 8.38
N CYS A 322 -8.51 15.72 9.55
CA CYS A 322 -9.90 15.79 10.04
C CYS A 322 -10.27 17.05 10.82
N TYR A 323 -9.28 17.70 11.44
CA TYR A 323 -9.46 18.78 12.41
C TYR A 323 -8.42 19.90 12.27
N GLY A 324 -7.22 19.59 11.81
CA GLY A 324 -6.12 20.55 11.69
C GLY A 324 -6.24 21.49 10.48
N ASP A 325 -5.36 22.48 10.45
CA ASP A 325 -5.15 23.35 9.29
C ASP A 325 -3.92 22.85 8.52
N PRO A 326 -4.06 22.37 7.27
CA PRO A 326 -2.94 21.90 6.45
C PRO A 326 -1.95 23.01 6.04
N SER A 327 -2.30 24.28 6.27
CA SER A 327 -1.40 25.44 6.14
C SER A 327 -0.91 25.99 7.47
N GLY A 328 -1.35 25.39 8.58
CA GLY A 328 -1.00 25.78 9.93
C GLY A 328 0.43 25.41 10.33
N PRO A 329 0.91 25.92 11.48
CA PRO A 329 2.31 25.79 11.90
C PRO A 329 2.75 24.34 12.19
N GLU A 330 1.82 23.46 12.57
CA GLU A 330 2.13 22.05 12.87
C GLU A 330 2.10 21.14 11.63
N ALA A 331 1.50 21.59 10.53
CA ALA A 331 1.22 20.75 9.36
C ALA A 331 2.50 20.14 8.76
N CYS A 332 3.52 20.98 8.57
CA CYS A 332 4.80 20.57 8.00
C CYS A 332 5.49 19.47 8.84
N GLN A 333 5.48 19.60 10.17
CA GLN A 333 6.11 18.62 11.04
C GLN A 333 5.33 17.30 11.05
N ILE A 334 3.99 17.36 11.14
CA ILE A 334 3.15 16.16 11.11
C ILE A 334 3.33 15.37 9.80
N GLN A 335 3.43 16.07 8.67
CA GLN A 335 3.68 15.45 7.36
C GLN A 335 5.07 14.83 7.29
N ALA A 336 6.09 15.53 7.79
CA ALA A 336 7.46 15.02 7.85
C ALA A 336 7.55 13.77 8.75
N ASP A 337 6.90 13.77 9.91
CA ASP A 337 6.86 12.64 10.83
C ASP A 337 6.13 11.44 10.22
N SER A 338 4.99 11.69 9.55
CA SER A 338 4.27 10.67 8.79
C SER A 338 5.15 10.06 7.70
N ARG A 339 5.82 10.88 6.89
CA ARG A 339 6.75 10.37 5.87
C ARG A 339 7.88 9.56 6.49
N ALA A 340 8.54 10.07 7.52
CA ALA A 340 9.66 9.38 8.18
C ALA A 340 9.25 8.03 8.79
N ALA A 341 8.02 7.91 9.27
CA ALA A 341 7.49 6.67 9.84
C ALA A 341 7.33 5.54 8.80
N PHE A 342 7.06 5.88 7.54
CA PHE A 342 6.83 4.91 6.46
C PHE A 342 7.96 4.89 5.42
N TYR A 343 8.85 5.87 5.45
CA TYR A 343 9.94 6.03 4.50
C TYR A 343 11.13 6.68 5.22
N PRO A 344 12.04 5.89 5.82
CA PRO A 344 13.20 6.40 6.59
C PRO A 344 14.21 7.22 5.77
N GLU A 345 14.05 7.28 4.45
CA GLU A 345 14.90 8.02 3.50
C GLU A 345 16.39 7.63 3.45
N THR A 346 16.82 6.57 4.16
CA THR A 346 18.22 6.13 4.15
C THR A 346 18.56 5.30 2.92
N ASP A 347 19.78 5.44 2.42
CA ASP A 347 20.23 4.67 1.26
C ASP A 347 20.37 3.18 1.59
N GLU A 348 20.73 2.84 2.82
CA GLU A 348 20.71 1.46 3.33
C GLU A 348 19.33 0.82 3.16
N TRP A 349 18.28 1.49 3.64
CA TRP A 349 16.92 1.00 3.55
C TRP A 349 16.46 0.85 2.10
N LYS A 350 16.72 1.85 1.25
CA LYS A 350 16.40 1.82 -0.19
C LYS A 350 17.09 0.64 -0.89
N ASN A 351 18.34 0.36 -0.56
CA ASN A 351 19.09 -0.78 -1.11
C ASN A 351 18.50 -2.12 -0.67
N MET A 352 18.09 -2.26 0.59
CA MET A 352 17.41 -3.45 1.09
C MET A 352 16.06 -3.68 0.40
N VAL A 353 15.24 -2.62 0.32
CA VAL A 353 13.96 -2.62 -0.39
C VAL A 353 14.12 -3.05 -1.83
N TRP A 354 15.06 -2.44 -2.56
CA TRP A 354 15.33 -2.78 -3.94
C TRP A 354 15.74 -4.25 -4.11
N THR A 355 16.71 -4.71 -3.32
CA THR A 355 17.23 -6.09 -3.39
C THR A 355 16.13 -7.11 -3.14
N ARG A 356 15.32 -6.91 -2.09
CA ARG A 356 14.22 -7.80 -1.76
C ARG A 356 13.11 -7.76 -2.80
N SER A 357 12.79 -6.58 -3.33
CA SER A 357 11.77 -6.44 -4.37
C SER A 357 12.18 -7.15 -5.67
N LEU A 358 13.46 -7.09 -6.04
CA LEU A 358 13.99 -7.84 -7.18
C LEU A 358 13.79 -9.35 -7.03
N ASP A 359 14.04 -9.88 -5.84
CA ASP A 359 13.82 -11.30 -5.53
C ASP A 359 12.33 -11.66 -5.60
N VAL A 360 11.47 -10.95 -4.88
CA VAL A 360 10.03 -11.28 -4.78
C VAL A 360 9.30 -11.13 -6.11
N ILE A 361 9.53 -10.00 -6.80
CA ILE A 361 8.91 -9.72 -8.11
C ILE A 361 9.55 -10.60 -9.20
N GLY A 362 10.86 -10.84 -9.13
CA GLY A 362 11.57 -11.72 -10.06
C GLY A 362 11.09 -13.17 -10.01
N ARG A 363 10.81 -13.70 -8.81
CA ARG A 363 10.21 -15.04 -8.65
C ARG A 363 8.81 -15.14 -9.26
N ALA A 364 7.98 -14.10 -9.07
CA ALA A 364 6.66 -14.02 -9.71
C ALA A 364 6.77 -13.97 -11.24
N ALA A 365 7.66 -13.13 -11.78
CA ALA A 365 7.89 -13.04 -13.21
C ALA A 365 8.39 -14.38 -13.79
N ALA A 366 9.32 -15.05 -13.10
CA ALA A 366 9.85 -16.34 -13.52
C ALA A 366 8.81 -17.46 -13.51
N TYR A 367 7.85 -17.42 -12.59
CA TYR A 367 6.75 -18.40 -12.54
C TYR A 367 5.78 -18.23 -13.73
N LEU A 368 5.54 -16.99 -14.16
CA LEU A 368 4.61 -16.66 -15.25
C LEU A 368 5.20 -16.85 -16.67
N ILE A 369 6.51 -17.08 -16.78
CA ILE A 369 7.29 -17.19 -18.04
C ILE A 369 7.53 -18.66 -18.41
#